data_AF-A0A1W2EDQ8-F1
#
_entry.id   AF-A0A1W2EDQ8-F1
#
_cell.length_a   1.000
_cell.length_b   1.000
_cell.length_c   1.000
_cell.angle_alpha   90.00
_cell.angle_beta   90.00
_cell.angle_gamma   90.00
#
_symmetry.space_group_name_H-M   'P 1'
#
loop_
_entity.id
_entity.type
_entity.pdbx_description
1 polymer ?
#
loop_
_entity_poly.entity_id
_entity_poly.type
_entity_poly.pdbx_seq_one_letter_code
_entity_poly.pdbx_strand_id
1 'polypeptide(L)'
;MSHLAKRRKLNYIRILGSSIGGFLGIAAIAFLSEFSGASFLMPPFGATCVIAFVIPESAFAQPQNIVGGHLLSSTIGILCYNIFQTHWWSLAIAVGLCIASMQLTKTLHPPAAADPVLILMQGGVPWSFLVTPVLLGSLVLVLLALIYNNLIVNRPYPKKKFIGTQVLEERIKRREDIKIETREVPSEGK
;
A
#
# COMPACT_ATOMS: atom_id res chain seq x y z
N MET A 1 -33.21 19.30 -4.44
CA MET A 1 -32.32 18.24 -4.96
C MET A 1 -31.17 18.86 -5.77
N SER A 2 -30.22 19.54 -5.12
CA SER A 2 -29.03 20.09 -5.79
C SER A 2 -27.80 19.99 -4.88
N HIS A 3 -27.50 18.78 -4.42
CA HIS A 3 -26.17 18.49 -3.89
C HIS A 3 -25.19 18.42 -5.06
N LEU A 4 -24.74 19.62 -5.45
CA LEU A 4 -23.72 19.85 -6.47
C LEU A 4 -22.47 19.06 -6.10
N ALA A 5 -22.17 18.05 -6.92
CA ALA A 5 -20.86 17.41 -6.99
C ALA A 5 -19.81 18.51 -7.23
N LYS A 6 -19.16 18.96 -6.17
CA LYS A 6 -18.03 19.90 -6.22
C LYS A 6 -16.95 19.26 -7.09
N ARG A 7 -16.91 19.61 -8.38
CA ARG A 7 -15.88 19.13 -9.32
C ARG A 7 -14.52 19.49 -8.73
N ARG A 8 -13.79 18.48 -8.27
CA ARG A 8 -12.44 18.63 -7.72
C ARG A 8 -11.57 19.15 -8.88
N LYS A 9 -11.21 20.43 -8.86
CA LYS A 9 -10.33 21.01 -9.90
C LYS A 9 -9.06 20.15 -9.98
N LEU A 10 -8.70 19.75 -11.20
CA LEU A 10 -7.48 18.96 -11.45
C LEU A 10 -6.26 19.77 -11.04
N ASN A 11 -5.42 19.20 -10.18
CA ASN A 11 -4.15 19.82 -9.77
C ASN A 11 -3.02 19.17 -10.57
N TYR A 12 -2.73 19.72 -11.74
CA TYR A 12 -1.72 19.20 -12.67
C TYR A 12 -0.32 19.11 -12.06
N ILE A 13 0.06 20.05 -11.19
CA ILE A 13 1.34 20.03 -10.48
C ILE A 13 1.44 18.78 -9.60
N ARG A 14 0.37 18.45 -8.86
CA ARG A 14 0.34 17.22 -8.04
C ARG A 14 0.40 15.97 -8.90
N ILE A 15 -0.32 15.94 -10.03
CA ILE A 15 -0.33 14.81 -10.96
C ILE A 15 1.07 14.57 -11.50
N LEU A 16 1.70 15.60 -12.09
CA LEU A 16 3.04 15.51 -12.64
C LEU A 16 4.07 15.13 -11.57
N GLY A 17 3.98 15.73 -10.38
CA GLY A 17 4.83 15.37 -9.25
C GLY A 17 4.70 13.90 -8.85
N SER A 18 3.48 13.34 -8.76
CA SER A 18 3.34 11.92 -8.45
C SER A 18 3.81 11.01 -9.60
N SER A 19 3.61 11.42 -10.85
CA SER A 19 4.08 10.66 -12.02
C SER A 19 5.60 10.59 -12.08
N ILE A 20 6.29 11.69 -11.81
CA ILE A 20 7.76 11.73 -11.72
C ILE A 20 8.25 10.84 -10.58
N GLY A 21 7.61 10.90 -9.41
CA GLY A 21 7.96 10.03 -8.28
C GLY A 21 7.85 8.54 -8.63
N GLY A 22 6.72 8.13 -9.24
CA GLY A 22 6.51 6.76 -9.69
C GLY A 22 7.50 6.32 -10.78
N PHE A 23 7.79 7.20 -11.74
CA PHE A 23 8.83 6.97 -12.76
C PHE A 23 10.19 6.73 -12.11
N LEU A 24 10.63 7.60 -11.20
CA LEU A 24 11.92 7.47 -10.52
C LEU A 24 11.98 6.20 -9.67
N GLY A 25 10.89 5.84 -9.00
CA GLY A 25 10.78 4.60 -8.23
C GLY A 25 11.00 3.36 -9.08
N ILE A 26 10.24 3.21 -10.17
CA ILE A 26 10.37 2.04 -11.05
C ILE A 26 11.68 2.07 -11.85
N ALA A 27 12.14 3.25 -12.29
CA ALA A 27 13.42 3.38 -13.00
C ALA A 27 14.60 2.93 -12.12
N ALA A 28 14.61 3.30 -10.83
CA ALA A 28 15.66 2.86 -9.91
C ALA A 28 15.65 1.34 -9.69
N ILE A 29 14.47 0.74 -9.51
CA ILE A 29 14.31 -0.70 -9.35
C ILE A 29 14.74 -1.46 -10.62
N ALA A 30 14.32 -0.96 -11.80
CA ALA A 30 14.68 -1.55 -13.08
C ALA A 30 16.19 -1.44 -13.34
N PHE A 31 16.78 -0.27 -13.09
CA PHE A 31 18.22 -0.05 -13.22
C PHE A 31 19.03 -0.96 -12.29
N LEU A 32 18.63 -1.09 -11.01
CA LEU A 32 19.29 -2.02 -10.10
C LEU A 32 19.17 -3.47 -10.56
N SER A 33 18.04 -3.83 -11.18
CA SER A 33 17.85 -5.18 -11.71
C SER A 33 18.83 -5.46 -12.87
N GLU A 34 18.99 -4.51 -13.78
CA GLU A 34 19.91 -4.61 -14.91
C GLU A 34 21.38 -4.59 -14.45
N PHE A 35 21.74 -3.68 -13.55
CA PHE A 35 23.12 -3.50 -13.09
C PHE A 35 23.64 -4.65 -12.24
N SER A 36 22.81 -5.21 -11.36
CA SER A 36 23.23 -6.29 -10.45
C SER A 36 23.08 -7.69 -11.05
N GLY A 37 22.31 -7.83 -12.12
CA GLY A 37 21.91 -9.13 -12.68
C GLY A 37 20.89 -9.92 -11.83
N ALA A 38 20.46 -9.39 -10.67
CA ALA A 38 19.41 -9.97 -9.84
C ALA A 38 18.07 -9.26 -10.09
N SER A 39 16.94 -9.96 -9.96
CA SER A 39 15.63 -9.31 -10.16
C SER A 39 15.22 -8.53 -8.92
N PHE A 40 15.11 -7.20 -9.05
CA PHE A 40 14.52 -6.31 -8.04
C PHE A 40 13.09 -5.91 -8.39
N LEU A 41 12.66 -6.15 -9.62
CA LEU A 41 11.35 -5.73 -10.10
C LEU A 41 10.30 -6.84 -9.93
N MET A 42 9.15 -6.48 -9.37
CA MET A 42 7.95 -7.30 -9.43
C MET A 42 6.71 -6.43 -9.71
N PRO A 43 5.67 -6.95 -10.42
CA PRO A 43 4.50 -6.15 -10.79
C PRO A 43 3.81 -5.37 -9.65
N PRO A 44 3.67 -5.91 -8.42
CA PRO A 44 3.06 -5.19 -7.29
C PRO A 44 3.76 -3.86 -6.92
N PHE A 45 5.03 -3.69 -7.28
CA PHE A 45 5.77 -2.45 -7.05
C PHE A 45 5.25 -1.26 -7.86
N GLY A 46 4.63 -1.49 -9.02
CA GLY A 46 3.96 -0.43 -9.77
C GLY A 46 2.82 0.22 -8.96
N ALA A 47 1.95 -0.60 -8.37
CA ALA A 47 0.85 -0.13 -7.53
C ALA A 47 1.36 0.45 -6.19
N THR A 48 2.48 -0.06 -5.67
CA THR A 48 3.18 0.53 -4.52
C THR A 48 3.62 1.96 -4.80
N CYS A 49 4.24 2.22 -5.96
CA CYS A 49 4.61 3.56 -6.40
C CYS A 49 3.40 4.50 -6.46
N VAL A 50 2.27 4.03 -7.00
CA VAL A 50 1.03 4.84 -7.03
C VAL A 50 0.67 5.30 -5.61
N ILE A 51 0.61 4.41 -4.64
CA ILE A 51 0.23 4.78 -3.27
C ILE A 51 1.32 5.66 -2.62
N ALA A 52 2.60 5.33 -2.79
CA ALA A 52 3.72 6.02 -2.14
C ALA A 52 3.95 7.45 -2.66
N PHE A 53 3.62 7.75 -3.92
CA PHE A 53 3.86 9.06 -4.53
C PHE A 53 2.59 9.88 -4.77
N VAL A 54 1.43 9.24 -4.97
CA VAL A 54 0.14 9.96 -5.16
C VAL A 54 -0.46 10.35 -3.82
N ILE A 55 -0.48 9.43 -2.85
CA ILE A 55 -1.11 9.58 -1.52
C ILE A 55 -0.16 9.15 -0.38
N PRO A 56 1.05 9.74 -0.28
CA PRO A 56 2.05 9.39 0.75
C PRO A 56 1.52 9.52 2.19
N GLU A 57 0.52 10.35 2.41
CA GLU A 57 -0.15 10.52 3.70
C GLU A 57 -0.97 9.31 4.16
N SER A 58 -1.29 8.39 3.27
CA SER A 58 -2.08 7.20 3.56
C SER A 58 -1.35 6.30 4.55
N ALA A 59 -2.09 5.66 5.48
CA ALA A 59 -1.53 4.61 6.30
C ALA A 59 -0.93 3.49 5.42
N PHE A 60 -1.59 3.13 4.32
CA PHE A 60 -1.13 2.08 3.42
C PHE A 60 0.19 2.41 2.73
N ALA A 61 0.54 3.70 2.63
CA ALA A 61 1.80 4.15 2.06
C ALA A 61 2.96 4.07 3.06
N GLN A 62 2.72 3.86 4.36
CA GLN A 62 3.80 4.00 5.35
C GLN A 62 4.85 2.87 5.21
N PRO A 63 6.13 3.14 5.53
CA PRO A 63 7.24 2.21 5.31
C PRO A 63 7.01 0.80 5.88
N GLN A 64 6.51 0.72 7.11
CA GLN A 64 6.21 -0.55 7.78
C GLN A 64 5.17 -1.39 7.04
N ASN A 65 4.20 -0.74 6.38
CA ASN A 65 3.15 -1.42 5.63
C ASN A 65 3.68 -1.88 4.27
N ILE A 66 4.46 -1.04 3.57
CA ILE A 66 5.07 -1.43 2.30
C ILE A 66 5.96 -2.67 2.50
N VAL A 67 6.95 -2.57 3.39
CA VAL A 67 7.93 -3.65 3.60
C VAL A 67 7.27 -4.86 4.25
N GLY A 68 6.54 -4.66 5.35
CA GLY A 68 5.90 -5.75 6.09
C GLY A 68 4.78 -6.43 5.32
N GLY A 69 4.00 -5.66 4.55
CA GLY A 69 2.97 -6.19 3.67
C GLY A 69 3.55 -7.10 2.61
N HIS A 70 4.53 -6.62 1.83
CA HIS A 70 5.16 -7.44 0.78
C HIS A 70 5.85 -8.69 1.32
N LEU A 71 6.60 -8.58 2.42
CA LEU A 71 7.25 -9.73 3.05
C LEU A 71 6.25 -10.79 3.51
N LEU A 72 5.19 -10.37 4.21
CA LEU A 72 4.19 -11.28 4.76
C LEU A 72 3.40 -11.97 3.65
N SER A 73 2.94 -11.19 2.67
CA SER A 73 2.20 -11.69 1.51
C SER A 73 3.02 -12.66 0.68
N SER A 74 4.28 -12.32 0.40
CA SER A 74 5.18 -13.20 -0.34
C SER A 74 5.48 -14.49 0.42
N THR A 75 5.66 -14.42 1.74
CA THR A 75 5.86 -15.60 2.59
C THR A 75 4.66 -16.55 2.51
N ILE A 76 3.44 -16.00 2.62
CA ILE A 76 2.20 -16.77 2.48
C ILE A 76 2.08 -17.37 1.08
N GLY A 77 2.43 -16.62 0.03
CA GLY A 77 2.46 -17.11 -1.35
C GLY A 77 3.38 -18.32 -1.52
N ILE A 78 4.62 -18.24 -1.02
CA ILE A 78 5.58 -19.35 -1.07
C ILE A 78 5.05 -20.56 -0.29
N LEU A 79 4.51 -20.37 0.91
CA LEU A 79 3.94 -21.46 1.72
C LEU A 79 2.75 -22.12 1.02
N CYS A 80 1.80 -21.34 0.51
CA CYS A 80 0.64 -21.86 -0.20
C CYS A 80 1.03 -22.63 -1.46
N TYR A 81 1.99 -22.12 -2.24
CA TYR A 81 2.50 -22.85 -3.40
C TYR A 81 3.12 -24.20 -3.01
N ASN A 82 3.97 -24.23 -1.98
CA ASN A 82 4.61 -25.47 -1.54
C ASN A 82 3.60 -26.53 -1.05
N ILE A 83 2.49 -26.12 -0.42
CA ILE A 83 1.48 -27.04 0.12
C ILE A 83 0.45 -27.45 -0.93
N PHE A 84 -0.07 -26.49 -1.69
CA PHE A 84 -1.23 -26.66 -2.55
C PHE A 84 -0.92 -26.66 -4.04
N GLN A 85 0.29 -26.27 -4.44
CA GLN A 85 0.67 -26.01 -5.84
C GLN A 85 -0.24 -24.95 -6.49
N THR A 86 -0.24 -24.85 -7.82
CA THR A 86 -0.97 -23.81 -8.54
C THR A 86 -2.35 -24.29 -9.00
N HIS A 87 -3.39 -23.88 -8.27
CA HIS A 87 -4.80 -24.06 -8.62
C HIS A 87 -5.61 -22.77 -8.38
N TRP A 88 -6.77 -22.62 -9.05
CA TRP A 88 -7.64 -21.44 -8.88
C TRP A 88 -8.07 -21.22 -7.42
N TRP A 89 -8.34 -22.30 -6.69
CA TRP A 89 -8.75 -22.23 -5.29
C TRP A 89 -7.55 -21.94 -4.37
N SER A 90 -6.35 -22.44 -4.69
CA SER A 90 -5.13 -22.14 -3.92
C SER A 90 -4.76 -20.66 -3.99
N LEU A 91 -4.97 -20.02 -5.16
CA LEU A 91 -4.84 -18.57 -5.34
C LEU A 91 -5.81 -17.82 -4.45
N ALA A 92 -7.08 -18.22 -4.43
CA ALA A 92 -8.10 -17.62 -3.58
C ALA A 92 -7.77 -17.74 -2.08
N ILE A 93 -7.32 -18.93 -1.65
CA ILE A 93 -6.87 -19.17 -0.26
C ILE A 93 -5.67 -18.29 0.08
N ALA A 94 -4.65 -18.26 -0.78
CA ALA A 94 -3.42 -17.51 -0.53
C ALA A 94 -3.70 -16.01 -0.39
N VAL A 95 -4.51 -15.44 -1.28
CA VAL A 95 -4.92 -14.02 -1.20
C VAL A 95 -5.76 -13.75 0.05
N GLY A 96 -6.71 -14.64 0.38
CA GLY A 96 -7.53 -14.50 1.59
C GLY A 96 -6.70 -14.52 2.88
N LEU A 97 -5.77 -15.48 3.01
CA LEU A 97 -4.84 -15.59 4.14
C LEU A 97 -3.92 -14.38 4.22
N CYS A 98 -3.42 -13.91 3.08
CA CYS A 98 -2.59 -12.71 2.97
C CYS A 98 -3.31 -11.47 3.50
N ILE A 99 -4.54 -11.22 3.04
CA ILE A 99 -5.34 -10.07 3.51
C ILE A 99 -5.60 -10.17 5.01
N ALA A 100 -6.04 -11.33 5.51
CA ALA A 100 -6.29 -11.55 6.93
C ALA A 100 -5.03 -11.33 7.76
N SER A 101 -3.89 -11.89 7.33
CA SER A 101 -2.62 -11.79 8.04
C SER A 101 -2.13 -10.34 8.12
N MET A 102 -2.18 -9.59 7.01
CA MET A 102 -1.84 -8.17 6.99
C MET A 102 -2.71 -7.32 7.92
N GLN A 103 -4.00 -7.66 8.07
CA GLN A 103 -4.89 -6.98 9.02
C GLN A 103 -4.47 -7.30 10.47
N LEU A 104 -4.17 -8.55 10.77
CA LEU A 104 -3.73 -9.00 12.10
C LEU A 104 -2.40 -8.37 12.51
N THR A 105 -1.42 -8.30 11.60
CA THR A 105 -0.09 -7.71 11.84
C THR A 105 -0.08 -6.18 11.72
N LYS A 106 -1.19 -5.57 11.32
CA LYS A 106 -1.31 -4.13 11.04
C LYS A 106 -0.32 -3.63 9.98
N THR A 107 0.01 -4.50 9.01
CA THR A 107 0.90 -4.18 7.88
C THR A 107 0.15 -4.11 6.56
N LEU A 108 -1.12 -3.68 6.58
CA LEU A 108 -1.98 -3.66 5.40
C LEU A 108 -1.41 -2.76 4.30
N HIS A 109 -0.99 -3.39 3.21
CA HIS A 109 -0.56 -2.74 1.98
C HIS A 109 -1.28 -3.39 0.80
N PRO A 110 -2.37 -2.78 0.30
CA PRO A 110 -3.20 -3.40 -0.73
C PRO A 110 -2.45 -3.91 -1.98
N PRO A 111 -1.40 -3.24 -2.49
CA PRO A 111 -0.58 -3.78 -3.58
C PRO A 111 0.04 -5.14 -3.28
N ALA A 112 0.45 -5.40 -2.03
CA ALA A 112 1.07 -6.66 -1.63
C ALA A 112 0.11 -7.85 -1.70
N ALA A 113 -1.22 -7.64 -1.76
CA ALA A 113 -2.18 -8.72 -1.93
C ALA A 113 -2.04 -9.44 -3.29
N ALA A 114 -1.32 -8.86 -4.25
CA ALA A 114 -1.01 -9.47 -5.54
C ALA A 114 0.25 -10.38 -5.50
N ASP A 115 1.09 -10.29 -4.47
CA ASP A 115 2.33 -11.08 -4.35
C ASP A 115 2.06 -12.61 -4.36
N PRO A 116 1.07 -13.15 -3.62
CA PRO A 116 0.79 -14.58 -3.65
C PRO A 116 0.35 -15.04 -5.04
N VAL A 117 -0.43 -14.21 -5.74
CA VAL A 117 -0.89 -14.50 -7.11
C VAL A 117 0.30 -14.59 -8.05
N LEU A 118 1.22 -13.63 -7.98
CA LEU A 118 2.45 -13.64 -8.76
C LEU A 118 3.25 -14.93 -8.53
N ILE A 119 3.48 -15.29 -7.28
CA ILE A 119 4.29 -16.46 -6.90
C ILE A 119 3.67 -17.77 -7.41
N LEU A 120 2.37 -17.96 -7.19
CA LEU A 120 1.68 -19.16 -7.64
C LEU A 120 1.61 -19.22 -9.18
N MET A 121 1.36 -18.10 -9.86
CA MET A 121 1.32 -18.06 -11.33
C MET A 121 2.68 -18.30 -11.99
N GLN A 122 3.78 -18.00 -11.30
CA GLN A 122 5.13 -18.33 -11.76
C GLN A 122 5.48 -19.82 -11.60
N GLY A 123 4.59 -20.63 -11.01
CA GLY A 123 4.90 -22.02 -10.68
C GLY A 123 5.89 -22.11 -9.52
N GLY A 124 5.79 -21.21 -8.55
CA GLY A 124 6.65 -21.17 -7.38
C GLY A 124 7.93 -20.36 -7.58
N VAL A 125 8.50 -19.94 -6.45
CA VAL A 125 9.75 -19.17 -6.40
C VAL A 125 10.62 -19.69 -5.25
N PRO A 126 11.95 -19.57 -5.32
CA PRO A 126 12.82 -19.91 -4.19
C PRO A 126 12.62 -18.95 -3.02
N TRP A 127 12.97 -19.38 -1.81
CA TRP A 127 12.93 -18.54 -0.60
C TRP A 127 13.79 -17.27 -0.70
N SER A 128 14.82 -17.27 -1.55
CA SER A 128 15.61 -16.07 -1.87
C SER A 128 14.77 -14.95 -2.48
N PHE A 129 13.59 -15.26 -3.04
CA PHE A 129 12.63 -14.27 -3.53
C PHE A 129 12.23 -13.26 -2.44
N LEU A 130 12.19 -13.68 -1.17
CA LEU A 130 11.91 -12.81 -0.02
C LEU A 130 13.00 -11.74 0.17
N VAL A 131 14.25 -12.06 -0.15
CA VAL A 131 15.36 -11.10 -0.09
C VAL A 131 15.34 -10.21 -1.33
N THR A 132 15.30 -10.82 -2.52
CA THR A 132 15.23 -10.15 -3.82
C THR A 132 14.21 -10.85 -4.71
N PRO A 133 13.13 -10.18 -5.15
CA PRO A 133 12.96 -8.72 -5.16
C PRO A 133 12.33 -8.13 -3.89
N VAL A 134 11.72 -8.93 -3.01
CA VAL A 134 10.71 -8.44 -2.04
C VAL A 134 11.27 -7.45 -1.03
N LEU A 135 12.24 -7.86 -0.20
CA LEU A 135 12.80 -7.00 0.84
C LEU A 135 13.61 -5.84 0.25
N LEU A 136 14.60 -6.13 -0.58
CA LEU A 136 15.48 -5.08 -1.09
C LEU A 136 14.74 -4.11 -2.03
N GLY A 137 13.85 -4.60 -2.88
CA GLY A 137 13.04 -3.75 -3.75
C GLY A 137 12.08 -2.86 -2.96
N SER A 138 11.39 -3.39 -1.95
CA SER A 138 10.52 -2.57 -1.10
C SER A 138 11.30 -1.52 -0.28
N LEU A 139 12.49 -1.85 0.21
CA LEU A 139 13.38 -0.89 0.89
C LEU A 139 13.83 0.24 -0.03
N VAL A 140 14.21 -0.06 -1.28
CA VAL A 140 14.59 0.95 -2.27
C VAL A 140 13.41 1.89 -2.56
N LEU A 141 12.21 1.36 -2.75
CA LEU A 141 11.01 2.18 -2.96
C LEU A 141 10.70 3.07 -1.76
N VAL A 142 10.80 2.52 -0.54
CA VAL A 142 10.62 3.31 0.69
C VAL A 142 11.66 4.41 0.78
N LEU A 143 12.93 4.12 0.52
CA LEU A 143 14.01 5.11 0.57
C LEU A 143 13.77 6.24 -0.44
N LEU A 144 13.37 5.91 -1.66
CA LEU A 144 13.02 6.90 -2.68
C LEU A 144 11.78 7.69 -2.30
N ALA A 145 10.75 7.06 -1.73
CA ALA A 145 9.57 7.74 -1.23
C ALA A 145 9.91 8.70 -0.08
N LEU A 146 10.85 8.35 0.80
CA LEU A 146 11.35 9.23 1.85
C LEU A 146 12.06 10.45 1.26
N ILE A 147 13.01 10.24 0.35
CA ILE A 147 13.77 11.33 -0.27
C ILE A 147 12.82 12.24 -1.07
N TYR A 148 11.99 11.66 -1.93
CA TYR A 148 11.12 12.41 -2.83
C TYR A 148 10.06 13.20 -2.08
N ASN A 149 9.34 12.57 -1.16
CA ASN A 149 8.26 13.26 -0.46
C ASN A 149 8.79 14.35 0.48
N ASN A 150 9.86 14.11 1.24
CA ASN A 150 10.36 15.12 2.19
C ASN A 150 11.18 16.23 1.52
N LEU A 151 12.08 15.89 0.58
CA LEU A 151 13.05 16.87 0.05
C LEU A 151 12.56 17.58 -1.21
N ILE A 152 11.80 16.89 -2.07
CA ILE A 152 11.39 17.45 -3.38
C ILE A 152 10.00 18.07 -3.29
N VAL A 153 9.04 17.34 -2.73
CA VAL A 153 7.64 17.78 -2.67
C VAL A 153 7.29 18.46 -1.35
N ASN A 154 8.18 18.40 -0.36
CA ASN A 154 8.02 18.96 0.98
C ASN A 154 6.72 18.51 1.68
N ARG A 155 6.44 17.20 1.61
CA ARG A 155 5.34 16.51 2.29
C ARG A 155 5.91 15.58 3.37
N PRO A 156 5.46 15.68 4.62
CA PRO A 156 6.01 14.85 5.70
C PRO A 156 5.67 13.38 5.50
N TYR A 157 6.71 12.55 5.42
CA TYR A 157 6.63 11.10 5.28
C TYR A 157 7.87 10.45 5.96
N PRO A 158 7.72 9.50 6.91
CA PRO A 158 6.49 8.86 7.33
C PRO A 158 5.68 9.74 8.27
N LYS A 159 4.37 9.51 8.34
CA LYS A 159 3.51 10.12 9.35
C LYS A 159 3.58 9.31 10.64
N LYS A 160 3.85 9.98 11.77
CA LYS A 160 3.96 9.39 13.11
C LYS A 160 2.67 8.75 13.68
N LYS A 161 1.58 8.64 12.91
CA LYS A 161 0.31 8.10 13.44
C LYS A 161 0.15 6.62 13.12
N PHE A 162 0.23 5.81 14.16
CA PHE A 162 -0.08 4.38 14.15
C PHE A 162 -1.53 4.15 13.65
N ILE A 163 -1.79 3.05 12.95
CA ILE A 163 -3.13 2.68 12.44
C ILE A 163 -4.20 2.68 13.55
N GLY A 164 -3.84 2.30 14.78
CA GLY A 164 -4.75 2.36 15.93
C GLY A 164 -5.25 3.78 16.24
N THR A 165 -4.41 4.78 16.01
CA THR A 165 -4.76 6.19 16.19
C THR A 165 -5.70 6.66 15.08
N GLN A 166 -5.57 6.16 13.84
CA GLN A 166 -6.45 6.55 12.73
C GLN A 166 -7.87 5.99 12.88
N VAL A 167 -8.01 4.70 13.23
CA VAL A 167 -9.33 4.11 13.48
C VAL A 167 -9.99 4.76 14.70
N LEU A 168 -9.21 5.09 15.73
CA LEU A 168 -9.72 5.81 16.90
C LEU A 168 -10.12 7.25 16.54
N GLU A 169 -9.32 7.97 15.74
CA GLU A 169 -9.66 9.32 15.25
C GLU A 169 -10.89 9.31 14.35
N GLU A 170 -11.05 8.34 13.45
CA GLU A 170 -12.27 8.17 12.66
C GLU A 170 -13.48 7.84 13.55
N ARG A 171 -13.31 6.98 14.56
CA ARG A 171 -14.37 6.70 15.54
C ARG A 171 -14.73 7.92 16.37
N ILE A 172 -13.75 8.72 16.80
CA ILE A 172 -13.96 9.97 17.55
C ILE A 172 -14.69 10.98 16.67
N LYS A 173 -14.20 11.21 15.45
CA LYS A 173 -14.80 12.13 14.49
C LYS A 173 -16.24 11.72 14.15
N ARG A 174 -16.48 10.44 13.87
CA ARG A 174 -17.84 9.91 13.66
C ARG A 174 -18.73 10.12 14.88
N ARG A 175 -18.21 9.99 16.11
CA ARG A 175 -18.97 10.26 17.34
C ARG A 175 -19.28 11.75 17.53
N GLU A 176 -18.38 12.64 17.12
CA GLU A 176 -18.60 14.10 17.14
C GLU A 176 -19.63 14.53 16.10
N ASP A 177 -19.52 14.01 14.87
CA ASP A 177 -20.48 14.27 13.78
C ASP A 177 -21.91 13.86 14.20
N ILE A 178 -22.07 12.67 14.81
CA ILE A 178 -23.35 12.19 15.34
C ILE A 178 -23.89 13.11 16.46
N LYS A 179 -23.03 13.65 17.33
CA LYS A 179 -23.42 14.57 18.41
C LYS A 179 -23.87 15.93 17.88
N ILE A 180 -23.28 16.41 16.79
CA ILE A 180 -23.69 17.66 16.14
C ILE A 180 -25.06 17.47 15.50
N GLU A 181 -25.25 16.36 14.78
CA GLU A 181 -26.52 16.03 14.12
C GLU A 181 -27.68 15.88 15.12
N THR A 182 -27.44 15.27 16.29
CA THR A 182 -28.46 15.17 17.37
C THR A 182 -28.76 16.48 18.10
N ARG A 183 -27.89 17.49 18.02
CA ARG A 183 -28.14 18.83 18.61
C ARG A 183 -28.91 19.76 17.67
N GLU A 184 -28.87 19.49 16.37
CA GLU A 184 -29.57 20.28 15.36
C GLU A 184 -31.00 19.79 15.09
N VAL A 185 -31.41 18.65 15.64
CA VAL A 185 -32.82 18.23 15.62
C VAL A 185 -33.64 19.17 16.51
N PRO A 186 -34.56 20.00 15.95
CA PRO A 186 -35.41 20.86 16.75
C PRO A 186 -36.25 19.97 17.66
N SER A 187 -36.36 20.31 18.95
CA SER A 187 -37.34 19.68 19.83
C SER A 187 -38.72 19.95 19.23
N GLU A 188 -39.31 18.98 18.54
CA GLU A 188 -40.72 19.04 18.16
C GLU A 188 -41.51 19.28 19.45
N GLY A 189 -42.14 20.44 19.49
CA GLY A 189 -42.89 20.92 20.65
C GLY A 189 -43.94 19.90 21.04
N LYS A 190 -43.89 19.49 22.30
CA LYS A 190 -45.07 18.98 23.00
C LYS A 190 -45.97 20.14 23.36
#